data_AF-A0A0A0A1B5-F1
#
_entry.id   AF-A0A0A0A1B5-F1
#
_cell.length_a   1.000
_cell.length_b   1.000
_cell.length_c   1.000
_cell.angle_alpha   90.00
_cell.angle_beta   90.00
_cell.angle_gamma   90.00
#
_symmetry.space_group_name_H-M   'P 1'
#
loop_
_entity.id
_entity.type
_entity.pdbx_description
1 polymer ?
#
loop_
_entity_poly.entity_id
_entity_poly.type
_entity_poly.pdbx_seq_one_letter_code
_entity_poly.pdbx_strand_id
1 'polypeptide(L)'
;EGVTEVLAHRRESLQDKFVEVPCSEDYDSHRRFEGCTPRKCGRGVTDAVITREEAERIRRIAERGLSLGGSDGGASILDLHSGALSLGKHFVNLYRYFGDKIQDIFTEEDFALYRDVRQRIQEGIAQAFGISSASMYLTKPTFFSRINNTEAKTTHDEYWHPHVDKVTYGSFDYTSLLYLSDYTEDFGGGRFVFMDAGSNKTIEPRAGRVSFFTSGSENLHRVEKVHWGTRYAITISFTCNPDHGIGDPVL
;
A
#
# COMPACT_ATOMS: atom_id res chain seq x y z
N GLU A 1 -10.77 -19.79 16.85
CA GLU A 1 -10.71 -18.51 16.12
C GLU A 1 -10.47 -17.41 17.14
N GLY A 2 -9.40 -16.64 16.99
CA GLY A 2 -9.01 -15.62 17.96
C GLY A 2 -9.95 -14.40 17.91
N VAL A 3 -10.03 -13.68 19.03
CA VAL A 3 -10.75 -12.39 19.09
C VAL A 3 -10.15 -11.47 18.02
N THR A 4 -11.03 -10.83 17.24
CA THR A 4 -10.64 -9.86 16.22
C THR A 4 -11.30 -8.53 16.56
N GLU A 5 -10.48 -7.51 16.73
CA GLU A 5 -10.92 -6.15 16.99
C GLU A 5 -10.76 -5.28 15.75
N VAL A 6 -11.68 -4.34 15.56
CA VAL A 6 -11.58 -3.39 14.45
C VAL A 6 -10.82 -2.17 14.95
N LEU A 7 -9.63 -1.97 14.40
CA LEU A 7 -8.79 -0.81 14.67
C LEU A 7 -9.34 0.44 13.97
N ALA A 8 -9.95 0.30 12.80
CA ALA A 8 -10.52 1.42 12.07
C ALA A 8 -11.76 0.97 11.29
N HIS A 9 -12.94 1.40 11.72
CA HIS A 9 -14.18 1.10 11.03
C HIS A 9 -14.34 2.00 9.80
N ARG A 10 -14.92 1.49 8.71
CA ARG A 10 -15.13 2.25 7.47
C ARG A 10 -16.08 3.44 7.68
N ARG A 11 -17.00 3.34 8.65
CA ARG A 11 -17.94 4.42 9.01
C ARG A 11 -17.32 5.52 9.88
N GLU A 12 -16.15 5.30 10.45
CA GLU A 12 -15.45 6.31 11.26
C GLU A 12 -14.73 7.30 10.33
N SER A 13 -14.63 8.55 10.78
CA SER A 13 -13.70 9.54 10.23
C SER A 13 -12.53 9.69 11.19
N LEU A 14 -11.34 9.30 10.76
CA LEU A 14 -10.13 9.28 11.60
C LEU A 14 -9.17 10.36 11.11
N GLN A 15 -8.73 11.26 11.97
CA GLN A 15 -7.70 12.24 11.59
C GLN A 15 -6.31 11.71 11.91
N ASP A 16 -6.04 11.35 13.17
CA ASP A 16 -4.68 10.97 13.60
C ASP A 16 -4.71 9.75 14.53
N LYS A 17 -5.36 8.66 14.14
CA LYS A 17 -5.38 7.45 14.97
C LYS A 17 -4.01 6.78 14.89
N PHE A 18 -3.34 6.62 16.04
CA PHE A 18 -2.04 5.98 16.12
C PHE A 18 -1.99 5.00 17.30
N VAL A 19 -1.46 3.81 17.06
CA VAL A 19 -1.24 2.78 18.08
C VAL A 19 0.23 2.42 18.09
N GLU A 20 0.89 2.67 19.21
CA GLU A 20 2.25 2.23 19.44
C GLU A 20 2.31 0.72 19.68
N VAL A 21 3.32 0.07 19.10
CA VAL A 21 3.65 -1.33 19.34
C VAL A 21 5.15 -1.44 19.63
N PRO A 22 5.60 -2.47 20.39
CA PRO A 22 7.02 -2.71 20.59
C PRO A 22 7.73 -2.89 19.25
N CYS A 23 8.87 -2.22 19.05
CA CYS A 23 9.69 -2.42 17.86
C CYS A 23 10.26 -3.85 17.83
N SER A 24 10.31 -4.46 16.65
CA SER A 24 11.03 -5.71 16.45
C SER A 24 12.55 -5.50 16.40
N GLU A 25 13.28 -6.60 16.57
CA GLU A 25 14.74 -6.65 16.44
C GLU A 25 15.23 -6.51 14.98
N ASP A 26 14.31 -6.46 14.00
CA ASP A 26 14.66 -6.34 12.57
C ASP A 26 15.45 -5.06 12.26
N TYR A 27 15.26 -4.01 13.07
CA TYR A 27 15.97 -2.74 12.93
C TYR A 27 17.37 -2.73 13.58
N ASP A 28 17.72 -3.79 14.32
CA ASP A 28 19.01 -3.95 14.98
C ASP A 28 20.02 -4.71 14.11
N SER A 29 19.52 -5.56 13.21
CA SER A 29 20.32 -6.37 12.29
C SER A 29 20.87 -5.60 11.08
N HIS A 30 20.43 -4.37 10.87
CA HIS A 30 20.79 -3.54 9.72
C HIS A 30 21.46 -2.22 10.13
N ARG A 31 22.13 -1.57 9.16
CA ARG A 31 22.67 -0.22 9.35
C ARG A 31 21.55 0.73 9.77
N ARG A 32 21.75 1.40 10.89
CA ARG A 32 20.84 2.47 11.35
C ARG A 32 21.17 3.79 10.64
N PHE A 33 20.12 4.51 10.30
CA PHE A 33 20.16 5.83 9.68
C PHE A 33 19.58 6.84 10.66
N GLU A 34 20.41 7.82 11.04
CA GLU A 34 20.03 8.85 12.01
C GLU A 34 18.82 9.64 11.51
N GLY A 35 17.87 9.88 12.41
CA GLY A 35 16.66 10.64 12.11
C GLY A 35 15.61 9.92 11.24
N CYS A 36 15.81 8.64 10.90
CA CYS A 36 14.80 7.84 10.19
C CYS A 36 14.59 6.45 10.77
N THR A 37 15.64 5.67 11.07
CA THR A 37 15.44 4.27 11.51
C THR A 37 14.48 4.17 12.70
N PRO A 38 13.43 3.33 12.64
CA PRO A 38 12.41 3.25 13.69
C PRO A 38 12.99 3.07 15.09
N ARG A 39 12.64 4.01 15.99
CA ARG A 39 12.81 3.92 17.45
C ARG A 39 11.49 3.88 18.19
N LYS A 40 10.44 4.34 17.51
CA LYS A 40 9.03 4.27 17.89
C LYS A 40 8.35 3.48 16.78
N CYS A 41 7.74 2.36 17.12
CA CYS A 41 7.03 1.50 16.17
C CYS A 41 5.53 1.55 16.41
N GLY A 42 4.76 1.37 15.36
CA GLY A 42 3.34 1.65 15.46
C GLY A 42 2.57 1.49 14.16
N ARG A 43 1.26 1.73 14.29
CA ARG A 43 0.25 1.64 13.25
C ARG A 43 -0.57 2.92 13.28
N GLY A 44 -0.59 3.65 12.18
CA GLY A 44 -1.39 4.84 11.99
C GLY A 44 -2.52 4.64 10.99
N VAL A 45 -3.65 5.30 11.21
CA VAL A 45 -4.77 5.39 10.27
C VAL A 45 -5.29 6.81 10.23
N THR A 46 -5.41 7.36 9.03
CA THR A 46 -5.89 8.72 8.79
C THR A 46 -6.73 8.80 7.51
N ASP A 47 -7.76 9.63 7.54
CA ASP A 47 -8.64 9.99 6.44
C ASP A 47 -8.40 11.46 6.01
N ALA A 48 -7.34 12.10 6.53
CA ALA A 48 -7.09 13.55 6.35
C ALA A 48 -6.05 13.86 5.26
N VAL A 49 -5.34 12.85 4.75
CA VAL A 49 -4.21 13.06 3.80
C VAL A 49 -4.71 13.48 2.42
N ILE A 50 -5.81 12.89 1.95
CA ILE A 50 -6.41 13.19 0.64
C ILE A 50 -7.93 13.30 0.74
N THR A 51 -8.52 14.01 -0.22
CA THR A 51 -9.98 14.06 -0.31
C THR A 51 -10.54 12.80 -0.99
N ARG A 52 -11.86 12.60 -0.87
CA ARG A 52 -12.54 11.49 -1.55
C ARG A 52 -12.46 11.64 -3.08
N GLU A 53 -12.56 12.87 -3.59
CA GLU A 53 -12.45 13.17 -5.01
C GLU A 53 -11.06 12.86 -5.56
N GLU A 54 -10.00 13.14 -4.79
CA GLU A 54 -8.63 12.74 -5.13
C GLU A 54 -8.49 11.22 -5.14
N ALA A 55 -9.04 10.52 -4.14
CA ALA A 55 -9.05 9.06 -4.10
C ALA A 55 -9.75 8.46 -5.33
N GLU A 56 -10.87 9.04 -5.75
CA GLU A 56 -11.58 8.61 -6.96
C GLU A 56 -10.78 8.88 -8.24
N ARG A 57 -10.07 10.01 -8.33
CA ARG A 57 -9.14 10.28 -9.45
C ARG A 57 -8.01 9.27 -9.50
N ILE A 58 -7.39 8.99 -8.36
CA ILE A 58 -6.35 7.96 -8.23
C ILE A 58 -6.87 6.56 -8.58
N ARG A 59 -8.09 6.22 -8.15
CA ARG A 59 -8.76 4.96 -8.56
C ARG A 59 -8.89 4.87 -10.08
N ARG A 60 -9.27 5.95 -10.76
CA ARG A 60 -9.38 5.96 -12.24
C ARG A 60 -8.03 5.76 -12.94
N ILE A 61 -6.92 6.18 -12.33
CA ILE A 61 -5.57 5.85 -12.82
C ILE A 61 -5.38 4.33 -12.76
N ALA A 62 -5.67 3.72 -11.60
CA ALA A 62 -5.58 2.28 -11.42
C ALA A 62 -6.44 1.51 -12.43
N GLU A 63 -7.70 1.91 -12.59
CA GLU A 63 -8.66 1.27 -13.50
C GLU A 63 -8.23 1.37 -14.96
N ARG A 64 -7.76 2.55 -15.41
CA ARG A 64 -7.22 2.71 -16.78
C ARG A 64 -5.99 1.85 -17.00
N GLY A 65 -5.00 1.89 -16.11
CA GLY A 65 -3.80 1.07 -16.25
C GLY A 65 -4.06 -0.43 -16.20
N LEU A 66 -4.94 -0.89 -15.32
CA LEU A 66 -5.37 -2.29 -15.17
C LEU A 66 -6.48 -2.70 -16.17
N SER A 67 -6.82 -1.83 -17.12
CA SER A 67 -7.63 -2.19 -18.29
C SER A 67 -6.76 -2.72 -19.44
N LEU A 68 -5.47 -2.36 -19.44
CA LEU A 68 -4.47 -2.85 -20.40
C LEU A 68 -4.06 -4.30 -20.17
N GLY A 69 -4.30 -4.81 -18.96
CA GLY A 69 -3.92 -6.17 -18.56
C GLY A 69 -4.57 -6.54 -17.23
N GLY A 70 -4.47 -7.80 -16.87
CA GLY A 70 -4.93 -8.31 -15.58
C GLY A 70 -4.46 -9.73 -15.39
N SER A 71 -4.43 -10.19 -14.15
CA SER A 71 -4.18 -11.61 -13.88
C SER A 71 -5.38 -12.46 -14.29
N ASP A 72 -5.12 -13.73 -14.63
CA ASP A 72 -6.15 -14.78 -14.74
C ASP A 72 -6.77 -15.12 -13.36
N GLY A 73 -6.08 -14.75 -12.28
CA GLY A 73 -6.56 -14.90 -10.91
C GLY A 73 -7.07 -13.60 -10.30
N GLY A 74 -7.38 -13.67 -9.00
CA GLY A 74 -8.08 -12.60 -8.29
C GLY A 74 -7.25 -11.38 -7.92
N ALA A 75 -5.93 -11.35 -8.15
CA ALA A 75 -5.09 -10.20 -7.85
C ALA A 75 -4.33 -9.71 -9.09
N SER A 76 -4.42 -8.42 -9.37
CA SER A 76 -3.66 -7.77 -10.44
C SER A 76 -2.89 -6.58 -9.87
N ILE A 77 -1.69 -6.38 -10.38
CA ILE A 77 -0.77 -5.34 -9.93
C ILE A 77 -0.41 -4.43 -11.11
N LEU A 78 -0.29 -3.14 -10.82
CA LEU A 78 0.24 -2.10 -11.70
C LEU A 78 1.24 -1.25 -10.92
N ASP A 79 2.47 -1.16 -11.40
CA ASP A 79 3.54 -0.33 -10.84
C ASP A 79 3.94 0.74 -11.87
N LEU A 80 3.66 2.01 -11.55
CA LEU A 80 4.00 3.16 -12.41
C LEU A 80 5.49 3.51 -12.41
N HIS A 81 6.28 2.99 -11.47
CA HIS A 81 7.73 3.24 -11.43
C HIS A 81 8.47 2.30 -12.37
N SER A 82 8.22 1.00 -12.23
CA SER A 82 8.89 -0.02 -13.03
C SER A 82 8.18 -0.31 -14.35
N GLY A 83 6.90 0.06 -14.45
CA GLY A 83 6.00 -0.34 -15.51
C GLY A 83 5.48 -1.76 -15.35
N ALA A 84 5.68 -2.44 -14.22
CA ALA A 84 5.20 -3.82 -14.06
C ALA A 84 3.65 -3.84 -14.08
N LEU A 85 3.08 -4.67 -14.95
CA LEU A 85 1.65 -4.88 -15.09
C LEU A 85 1.35 -6.37 -15.17
N SER A 86 0.37 -6.86 -14.40
CA SER A 86 -0.14 -8.22 -14.53
C SER A 86 -0.79 -8.45 -15.90
N LEU A 87 -0.45 -9.55 -16.58
CA LEU A 87 -1.05 -9.97 -17.83
C LEU A 87 -1.12 -11.51 -17.89
N GLY A 88 -2.33 -12.05 -17.72
CA GLY A 88 -2.58 -13.49 -17.60
C GLY A 88 -1.88 -14.08 -16.38
N LYS A 89 -0.86 -14.91 -16.61
CA LYS A 89 -0.05 -15.54 -15.54
C LYS A 89 1.33 -14.91 -15.34
N HIS A 90 1.59 -13.80 -16.01
CA HIS A 90 2.91 -13.18 -16.07
C HIS A 90 2.85 -11.68 -15.79
N PHE A 91 4.02 -11.06 -15.68
CA PHE A 91 4.18 -9.60 -15.65
C PHE A 91 4.81 -9.12 -16.94
N VAL A 92 4.33 -7.98 -17.43
CA VAL A 92 4.92 -7.26 -18.57
C VAL A 92 5.35 -5.87 -18.13
N ASN A 93 6.29 -5.26 -18.86
CA ASN A 93 6.60 -3.85 -18.72
C ASN A 93 5.68 -3.04 -19.63
N LEU A 94 4.73 -2.30 -19.05
CA LEU A 94 3.69 -1.57 -19.78
C LEU A 94 4.28 -0.51 -20.72
N TYR A 95 5.33 0.21 -20.31
CA TYR A 95 5.97 1.24 -21.13
C TYR A 95 6.61 0.65 -22.38
N ARG A 96 7.24 -0.51 -22.26
CA ARG A 96 7.83 -1.22 -23.42
C ARG A 96 6.77 -1.91 -24.28
N TYR A 97 5.76 -2.49 -23.64
CA TYR A 97 4.76 -3.31 -24.34
C TYR A 97 3.75 -2.48 -25.11
N PHE A 98 3.31 -1.35 -24.54
CA PHE A 98 2.32 -0.46 -25.16
C PHE A 98 2.96 0.76 -25.83
N GLY A 99 4.21 1.10 -25.51
CA GLY A 99 4.95 2.19 -26.15
C GLY A 99 4.20 3.51 -26.06
N ASP A 100 4.10 4.21 -27.20
CA ASP A 100 3.47 5.53 -27.31
C ASP A 100 1.99 5.54 -26.88
N LYS A 101 1.30 4.39 -26.93
CA LYS A 101 -0.10 4.29 -26.49
C LYS A 101 -0.30 4.56 -25.01
N ILE A 102 0.76 4.55 -24.21
CA ILE A 102 0.69 4.92 -22.78
C ILE A 102 0.21 6.37 -22.59
N GLN A 103 0.50 7.26 -23.54
CA GLN A 103 0.04 8.65 -23.48
C GLN A 103 -1.48 8.80 -23.68
N ASP A 104 -2.15 7.79 -24.26
CA ASP A 104 -3.61 7.75 -24.35
C ASP A 104 -4.26 7.25 -23.04
N ILE A 105 -3.46 6.63 -22.17
CA ILE A 105 -3.93 5.95 -20.95
C ILE A 105 -3.71 6.83 -19.72
N PHE A 106 -2.55 7.48 -19.63
CA PHE A 106 -2.23 8.37 -18.53
C PHE A 106 -1.83 9.76 -19.02
N THR A 107 -2.09 10.76 -18.18
CA THR A 107 -1.71 12.15 -18.43
C THR A 107 -0.65 12.61 -17.44
N GLU A 108 0.05 13.71 -17.74
CA GLU A 108 0.97 14.31 -16.76
C GLU A 108 0.22 14.77 -15.49
N GLU A 109 -1.05 15.14 -15.59
CA GLU A 109 -1.89 15.47 -14.42
C GLU A 109 -2.11 14.27 -13.50
N ASP A 110 -2.23 13.05 -14.07
CA ASP A 110 -2.35 11.82 -13.29
C ASP A 110 -1.08 11.58 -12.47
N PHE A 111 0.09 11.72 -13.12
CA PHE A 111 1.38 11.56 -12.47
C PHE A 111 1.63 12.66 -11.45
N ALA A 112 1.28 13.91 -11.76
CA ALA A 112 1.36 15.03 -10.81
C ALA A 112 0.50 14.77 -9.55
N LEU A 113 -0.74 14.30 -9.71
CA LEU A 113 -1.61 13.95 -8.58
C LEU A 113 -1.01 12.80 -7.77
N TYR A 114 -0.50 11.75 -8.43
CA TYR A 114 0.16 10.64 -7.75
C TYR A 114 1.36 11.11 -6.90
N ARG A 115 2.23 11.96 -7.47
CA ARG A 115 3.41 12.51 -6.78
C ARG A 115 3.00 13.33 -5.56
N ASP A 116 2.00 14.20 -5.70
CA ASP A 116 1.50 15.04 -4.63
C ASP A 116 0.87 14.21 -3.48
N VAL A 117 0.04 13.22 -3.81
CA VAL A 117 -0.54 12.29 -2.83
C VAL A 117 0.55 11.50 -2.10
N ARG A 118 1.53 10.96 -2.84
CA ARG A 118 2.66 10.22 -2.26
C ARG A 118 3.48 11.12 -1.31
N GLN A 119 3.72 12.38 -1.67
CA GLN A 119 4.42 13.32 -0.81
C GLN A 119 3.64 13.61 0.48
N ARG A 120 2.34 13.88 0.39
CA ARG A 120 1.49 14.10 1.57
C ARG A 120 1.46 12.87 2.50
N ILE A 121 1.45 11.66 1.93
CA ILE A 121 1.56 10.41 2.72
C ILE A 121 2.92 10.34 3.44
N GLN A 122 4.02 10.63 2.74
CA GLN A 122 5.36 10.66 3.32
C GLN A 122 5.46 11.64 4.50
N GLU A 123 4.91 12.84 4.34
CA GLU A 123 4.87 13.87 5.38
C GLU A 123 4.02 13.43 6.58
N GLY A 124 2.84 12.85 6.35
CA GLY A 124 1.97 12.34 7.42
C GLY A 124 2.61 11.21 8.23
N ILE A 125 3.31 10.28 7.57
CA ILE A 125 4.08 9.22 8.24
C ILE A 125 5.20 9.85 9.07
N ALA A 126 5.98 10.75 8.48
CA ALA A 126 7.10 11.38 9.16
C ALA A 126 6.64 12.12 10.43
N GLN A 127 5.53 12.86 10.34
CA GLN A 127 4.92 13.54 11.48
C GLN A 127 4.49 12.57 12.58
N ALA A 128 3.78 11.48 12.23
CA ALA A 128 3.26 10.52 13.21
C ALA A 128 4.36 9.79 13.99
N PHE A 129 5.49 9.51 13.32
CA PHE A 129 6.66 8.87 13.93
C PHE A 129 7.67 9.86 14.52
N GLY A 130 7.50 11.16 14.33
CA GLY A 130 8.41 12.19 14.82
C GLY A 130 9.80 12.13 14.15
N ILE A 131 9.83 11.81 12.86
CA ILE A 131 11.05 11.74 12.04
C ILE A 131 11.06 12.85 10.99
N SER A 132 12.23 13.11 10.39
CA SER A 132 12.34 14.06 9.28
C SER A 132 11.89 13.38 7.98
N SER A 133 10.94 13.98 7.26
CA SER A 133 10.52 13.48 5.94
C SER A 133 11.68 13.47 4.94
N ALA A 134 12.65 14.38 5.08
CA ALA A 134 13.85 14.44 4.23
C ALA A 134 14.84 13.28 4.46
N SER A 135 14.73 12.58 5.59
CA SER A 135 15.56 11.40 5.91
C SER A 135 14.90 10.08 5.50
N MET A 136 13.68 10.13 4.98
CA MET A 136 12.88 8.99 4.54
C MET A 136 12.73 9.06 3.02
N TYR A 137 13.01 7.96 2.32
CA TYR A 137 13.05 7.92 0.85
C TYR A 137 11.97 6.98 0.32
N LEU A 138 11.29 7.34 -0.76
CA LEU A 138 10.43 6.42 -1.49
C LEU A 138 11.25 5.19 -1.93
N THR A 139 10.70 3.98 -1.82
CA THR A 139 11.37 2.74 -2.28
C THR A 139 10.44 1.88 -3.14
N LYS A 140 11.01 0.83 -3.71
CA LYS A 140 10.32 -0.16 -4.54
C LYS A 140 10.16 -1.50 -3.80
N PRO A 141 9.06 -2.23 -4.06
CA PRO A 141 7.99 -1.87 -4.99
C PRO A 141 7.00 -0.87 -4.40
N THR A 142 6.38 -0.09 -5.28
CA THR A 142 5.22 0.75 -4.99
C THR A 142 4.20 0.50 -6.09
N PHE A 143 2.99 0.07 -5.73
CA PHE A 143 2.07 -0.48 -6.72
C PHE A 143 0.59 -0.34 -6.37
N PHE A 144 -0.22 -0.19 -7.41
CA PHE A 144 -1.65 -0.40 -7.36
C PHE A 144 -1.96 -1.89 -7.31
N SER A 145 -2.97 -2.24 -6.52
CA SER A 145 -3.54 -3.58 -6.43
C SER A 145 -5.03 -3.53 -6.75
N ARG A 146 -5.49 -4.46 -7.59
CA ARG A 146 -6.90 -4.79 -7.80
C ARG A 146 -7.13 -6.21 -7.36
N ILE A 147 -7.98 -6.40 -6.36
CA ILE A 147 -8.27 -7.70 -5.77
C ILE A 147 -9.77 -7.99 -5.85
N ASN A 148 -10.15 -9.16 -6.33
CA ASN A 148 -11.53 -9.65 -6.35
C ASN A 148 -11.61 -11.11 -5.84
N ASN A 149 -12.76 -11.76 -6.04
CA ASN A 149 -13.02 -13.12 -5.59
C ASN A 149 -12.71 -14.21 -6.64
N THR A 150 -12.05 -13.89 -7.76
CA THR A 150 -11.60 -14.88 -8.73
C THR A 150 -10.53 -15.78 -8.10
N GLU A 151 -10.63 -17.08 -8.32
CA GLU A 151 -9.68 -18.05 -7.77
C GLU A 151 -8.25 -17.81 -8.26
N ALA A 152 -7.28 -17.98 -7.36
CA ALA A 152 -5.87 -17.90 -7.70
C ALA A 152 -5.47 -18.94 -8.76
N LYS A 153 -4.68 -18.51 -9.75
CA LYS A 153 -4.11 -19.38 -10.80
C LYS A 153 -2.60 -19.50 -10.68
N THR A 154 -1.97 -18.57 -9.97
CA THR A 154 -0.54 -18.48 -9.67
C THR A 154 -0.34 -18.09 -8.21
N THR A 155 0.89 -18.24 -7.70
CA THR A 155 1.25 -17.76 -6.35
C THR A 155 1.13 -16.25 -6.21
N HIS A 156 1.27 -15.49 -7.31
CA HIS A 156 1.09 -14.04 -7.31
C HIS A 156 -0.38 -13.62 -7.13
N ASP A 157 -1.33 -14.54 -7.32
CA ASP A 157 -2.74 -14.32 -7.04
C ASP A 157 -3.11 -14.58 -5.57
N GLU A 158 -2.21 -15.19 -4.79
CA GLU A 158 -2.47 -15.57 -3.40
C GLU A 158 -2.12 -14.42 -2.42
N TYR A 159 -2.92 -13.36 -2.47
CA TYR A 159 -2.71 -12.12 -1.70
C TYR A 159 -2.99 -12.23 -0.18
N TRP A 160 -3.52 -13.36 0.30
CA TRP A 160 -4.06 -13.51 1.66
C TRP A 160 -3.10 -14.16 2.66
N HIS A 161 -1.86 -14.42 2.24
CA HIS A 161 -0.87 -15.05 3.10
C HIS A 161 -0.26 -14.04 4.09
N PRO A 162 -0.04 -14.45 5.35
CA PRO A 162 0.70 -13.65 6.32
C PRO A 162 2.11 -13.33 5.84
N HIS A 163 2.53 -12.07 6.01
CA HIS A 163 3.89 -11.63 5.70
C HIS A 163 4.31 -10.42 6.54
N VAL A 164 5.62 -10.15 6.51
CA VAL A 164 6.28 -8.99 7.11
C VAL A 164 7.02 -8.28 6.01
N ASP A 165 6.66 -7.02 5.74
CA ASP A 165 7.17 -6.28 4.57
C ASP A 165 8.69 -6.14 4.57
N LYS A 166 9.30 -5.84 5.73
CA LYS A 166 10.75 -5.73 5.84
C LYS A 166 11.46 -7.05 5.53
N VAL A 167 10.87 -8.19 5.90
CA VAL A 167 11.40 -9.52 5.57
C VAL A 167 11.18 -9.85 4.08
N THR A 168 10.02 -9.50 3.55
CA THR A 168 9.66 -9.78 2.15
C THR A 168 10.46 -8.95 1.15
N TYR A 169 10.67 -7.66 1.42
CA TYR A 169 11.29 -6.71 0.47
C TYR A 169 12.68 -6.21 0.89
N GLY A 170 13.08 -6.40 2.15
CA GLY A 170 14.38 -5.99 2.70
C GLY A 170 14.51 -4.48 2.94
N SER A 171 14.19 -3.67 1.94
CA SER A 171 14.41 -2.22 1.96
C SER A 171 13.38 -1.42 2.76
N PHE A 172 12.24 -2.01 3.12
CA PHE A 172 11.15 -1.28 3.74
C PHE A 172 11.46 -1.00 5.21
N ASP A 173 11.27 0.25 5.62
CA ASP A 173 11.25 0.68 7.01
C ASP A 173 9.86 1.20 7.41
N TYR A 174 9.12 1.78 6.46
CA TYR A 174 7.74 2.21 6.62
C TYR A 174 6.89 1.77 5.42
N THR A 175 5.71 1.22 5.70
CA THR A 175 4.73 0.85 4.67
C THR A 175 3.49 1.72 4.83
N SER A 176 2.87 2.09 3.71
CA SER A 176 1.52 2.64 3.69
C SER A 176 0.65 1.99 2.64
N LEU A 177 -0.66 1.95 2.93
CA LEU A 177 -1.71 1.60 2.00
C LEU A 177 -2.70 2.76 1.91
N LEU A 178 -2.91 3.27 0.72
CA LEU A 178 -4.02 4.16 0.40
C LEU A 178 -5.16 3.32 -0.18
N TYR A 179 -6.30 3.27 0.51
CA TYR A 179 -7.48 2.56 0.03
C TYR A 179 -8.28 3.40 -0.97
N LEU A 180 -8.73 2.75 -2.04
CA LEU A 180 -9.44 3.39 -3.17
C LEU A 180 -10.85 2.80 -3.37
N SER A 181 -11.31 1.98 -2.44
CA SER A 181 -12.62 1.34 -2.48
C SER A 181 -13.19 1.20 -1.07
N ASP A 182 -14.51 1.25 -0.96
CA ASP A 182 -15.22 1.21 0.31
C ASP A 182 -15.64 -0.20 0.72
N TYR A 183 -15.18 -0.64 1.90
CA TYR A 183 -15.57 -1.91 2.49
C TYR A 183 -17.08 -1.96 2.78
N THR A 184 -17.72 -3.05 2.39
CA THR A 184 -19.19 -3.32 2.40
C THR A 184 -20.03 -2.51 1.41
N GLU A 185 -19.40 -1.69 0.56
CA GLU A 185 -20.09 -0.96 -0.51
C GLU A 185 -19.58 -1.40 -1.88
N ASP A 186 -18.26 -1.31 -2.11
CA ASP A 186 -17.62 -1.75 -3.35
C ASP A 186 -17.23 -3.23 -3.33
N PHE A 187 -16.96 -3.78 -2.14
CA PHE A 187 -16.54 -5.17 -1.94
C PHE A 187 -16.81 -5.67 -0.51
N GLY A 188 -16.79 -7.00 -0.33
CA GLY A 188 -16.86 -7.66 0.97
C GLY A 188 -15.72 -8.65 1.21
N GLY A 189 -15.40 -8.92 2.48
CA GLY A 189 -14.11 -9.52 2.84
C GLY A 189 -12.98 -8.50 2.71
N GLY A 190 -11.76 -8.90 2.32
CA GLY A 190 -10.72 -7.94 1.88
C GLY A 190 -10.18 -6.96 2.93
N ARG A 191 -10.52 -7.11 4.21
CA ARG A 191 -9.98 -6.27 5.29
C ARG A 191 -8.49 -6.51 5.44
N PHE A 192 -7.77 -5.49 5.87
CA PHE A 192 -6.37 -5.62 6.24
C PHE A 192 -6.27 -6.05 7.71
N VAL A 193 -5.47 -7.07 8.00
CA VAL A 193 -5.41 -7.71 9.32
C VAL A 193 -3.98 -7.70 9.82
N PHE A 194 -3.72 -6.99 10.91
CA PHE A 194 -2.52 -7.20 11.72
C PHE A 194 -2.74 -8.41 12.64
N MET A 195 -1.77 -9.31 12.65
CA MET A 195 -1.81 -10.57 13.38
C MET A 195 -1.03 -10.45 14.68
N ASP A 196 -1.73 -10.08 15.75
CA ASP A 196 -1.12 -9.90 17.07
C ASP A 196 -1.25 -11.16 17.92
N ALA A 197 -0.30 -11.37 18.85
CA ALA A 197 -0.31 -12.52 19.76
C ALA A 197 -1.59 -12.63 20.62
N GLY A 198 -2.24 -11.50 20.93
CA GLY A 198 -3.47 -11.46 21.73
C GLY A 198 -4.76 -11.47 20.90
N SER A 199 -4.94 -10.46 20.06
CA SER A 199 -6.17 -10.22 19.31
C SER A 199 -5.83 -9.51 18.00
N ASN A 200 -6.27 -10.09 16.87
CA ASN A 200 -6.01 -9.52 15.55
C ASN A 200 -6.65 -8.13 15.45
N LYS A 201 -5.96 -7.19 14.81
CA LYS A 201 -6.46 -5.82 14.59
C LYS A 201 -6.77 -5.64 13.12
N THR A 202 -7.99 -5.23 12.80
CA THR A 202 -8.44 -5.06 11.42
C THR A 202 -8.64 -3.61 11.04
N ILE A 203 -8.28 -3.28 9.81
CA ILE A 203 -8.65 -2.03 9.17
C ILE A 203 -9.69 -2.34 8.10
N GLU A 204 -10.83 -1.67 8.20
CA GLU A 204 -11.85 -1.67 7.16
C GLU A 204 -11.49 -0.59 6.12
N PRO A 205 -11.22 -0.97 4.86
CA PRO A 205 -10.91 0.00 3.81
C PRO A 205 -12.02 1.01 3.57
N ARG A 206 -11.63 2.26 3.33
CA ARG A 206 -12.48 3.39 2.99
C ARG A 206 -11.76 4.19 1.91
N ALA A 207 -12.45 4.61 0.85
CA ALA A 207 -11.82 5.42 -0.19
C ALA A 207 -11.22 6.71 0.40
N GLY A 208 -9.91 6.93 0.20
CA GLY A 208 -9.15 8.06 0.75
C GLY A 208 -8.43 7.79 2.07
N ARG A 209 -8.73 6.65 2.73
CA ARG A 209 -8.05 6.27 3.97
C ARG A 209 -6.63 5.81 3.71
N VAL A 210 -5.69 6.35 4.48
CA VAL A 210 -4.31 5.91 4.53
C VAL A 210 -4.09 5.12 5.83
N SER A 211 -3.66 3.87 5.69
CA SER A 211 -3.09 3.06 6.77
C SER A 211 -1.58 3.05 6.61
N PHE A 212 -0.82 3.28 7.68
CA PHE A 212 0.63 3.24 7.63
C PHE A 212 1.23 2.61 8.88
N PHE A 213 2.39 2.00 8.77
CA PHE A 213 3.03 1.29 9.88
C PHE A 213 4.53 1.09 9.64
N THR A 214 5.27 0.79 10.70
CA THR A 214 6.68 0.38 10.59
C THR A 214 6.78 -1.04 10.03
N SER A 215 7.64 -1.30 9.07
CA SER A 215 7.55 -2.51 8.21
C SER A 215 8.07 -3.82 8.82
N GLY A 216 8.61 -3.78 10.04
CA GLY A 216 9.21 -4.90 10.76
C GLY A 216 8.21 -5.92 11.30
N SER A 217 8.75 -6.96 11.95
CA SER A 217 7.99 -8.13 12.40
C SER A 217 6.94 -7.82 13.48
N GLU A 218 6.99 -6.63 14.08
CA GLU A 218 5.92 -6.12 14.96
C GLU A 218 4.59 -5.89 14.22
N ASN A 219 4.61 -5.92 12.88
CA ASN A 219 3.47 -5.73 12.02
C ASN A 219 3.27 -6.91 11.05
N LEU A 220 3.37 -8.16 11.53
CA LEU A 220 2.90 -9.32 10.77
C LEU A 220 1.44 -9.11 10.34
N HIS A 221 1.16 -9.26 9.04
CA HIS A 221 -0.17 -8.93 8.53
C HIS A 221 -0.57 -9.76 7.31
N ARG A 222 -1.86 -9.71 6.99
CA ARG A 222 -2.45 -10.30 5.78
C ARG A 222 -3.67 -9.52 5.32
N VAL A 223 -4.10 -9.77 4.10
CA VAL A 223 -5.41 -9.33 3.59
C VAL A 223 -6.40 -10.50 3.67
N GLU A 224 -7.62 -10.27 4.12
CA GLU A 224 -8.68 -11.28 4.03
C GLU A 224 -9.06 -11.54 2.58
N LYS A 225 -9.54 -12.75 2.27
CA LYS A 225 -10.08 -13.02 0.93
C LYS A 225 -11.27 -12.10 0.64
N VAL A 226 -11.30 -11.51 -0.54
CA VAL A 226 -12.47 -10.81 -1.06
C VAL A 226 -13.52 -11.85 -1.43
N HIS A 227 -14.75 -11.65 -0.98
CA HIS A 227 -15.87 -12.57 -1.20
C HIS A 227 -16.76 -12.12 -2.36
N TRP A 228 -16.86 -10.81 -2.58
CA TRP A 228 -17.59 -10.19 -3.69
C TRP A 228 -17.02 -8.79 -3.97
N GLY A 229 -17.27 -8.28 -5.18
CA GLY A 229 -16.87 -6.94 -5.57
C GLY A 229 -15.37 -6.83 -5.89
N THR A 230 -14.84 -5.62 -5.84
CA THR A 230 -13.42 -5.37 -6.15
C THR A 230 -12.81 -4.33 -5.22
N ARG A 231 -11.66 -4.68 -4.66
CA ARG A 231 -10.87 -3.84 -3.77
C ARG A 231 -9.71 -3.23 -4.55
N TYR A 232 -9.63 -1.91 -4.56
CA TYR A 232 -8.47 -1.16 -5.05
C TYR A 232 -7.69 -0.52 -3.89
N ALA A 233 -6.36 -0.59 -3.97
CA ALA A 233 -5.47 0.13 -3.06
C ALA A 233 -4.12 0.39 -3.73
N ILE A 234 -3.37 1.38 -3.23
CA ILE A 234 -1.95 1.57 -3.55
C ILE A 234 -1.13 1.24 -2.31
N THR A 235 -0.09 0.43 -2.47
CA THR A 235 0.97 0.29 -1.48
C THR A 235 2.10 1.23 -1.83
N ILE A 236 2.43 2.17 -0.94
CA ILE A 236 3.56 3.11 -1.06
C ILE A 236 4.50 2.85 0.11
N SER A 237 5.76 2.56 -0.19
CA SER A 237 6.75 2.13 0.78
C SER A 237 7.92 3.10 0.87
N PHE A 238 8.52 3.17 2.05
CA PHE A 238 9.65 4.04 2.31
C PHE A 238 10.78 3.31 3.01
N THR A 239 12.00 3.76 2.72
CA THR A 239 13.25 3.27 3.29
C THR A 239 13.99 4.42 3.96
N CYS A 240 14.78 4.10 4.97
CA CYS A 240 15.74 5.02 5.55
C CYS A 240 17.10 4.97 4.85
N ASN A 241 17.32 3.99 3.97
CA ASN A 241 18.56 3.85 3.22
C ASN A 241 18.49 4.61 1.87
N PRO A 242 19.24 5.71 1.67
CA PRO A 242 19.22 6.43 0.40
C PRO A 242 19.64 5.57 -0.80
N ASP A 243 20.45 4.52 -0.61
CA ASP A 243 20.86 3.61 -1.69
C ASP A 243 19.69 2.77 -2.25
N HIS A 244 18.59 2.67 -1.50
CA HIS A 244 17.35 2.04 -1.95
C HIS A 244 16.27 3.06 -2.36
N GLY A 245 16.58 4.35 -2.28
CA GLY A 245 15.69 5.42 -2.69
C GLY A 245 15.42 5.38 -4.20
N ILE A 246 14.18 5.66 -4.58
CA ILE A 246 13.75 5.85 -5.97
C ILE A 246 13.13 7.24 -6.16
N GLY A 247 13.16 7.73 -7.40
CA GLY A 247 12.44 8.94 -7.78
C GLY A 247 10.94 8.69 -7.96
N ASP A 248 10.19 9.78 -8.08
CA ASP A 248 8.79 9.73 -8.50
C ASP A 248 8.66 9.18 -9.95
N PRO A 249 7.53 8.55 -10.29
CA PRO A 249 7.34 8.05 -11.65
C PRO A 249 7.17 9.25 -12.60
N VAL A 250 7.61 9.05 -13.84
CA VAL A 250 7.47 10.01 -14.94
C VAL A 250 6.77 9.32 -16.11
N LEU A 251 5.94 10.09 -16.84
CA LEU A 251 5.23 9.61 -18.02
C LEU A 251 6.14 9.57 -19.25
#